data_AF-A0A8T4CW26-F1
#
_entry.id   AF-A0A8T4CW26-F1
#
_cell.length_a   1.000
_cell.length_b   1.000
_cell.length_c   1.000
_cell.angle_alpha   90.00
_cell.angle_beta   90.00
_cell.angle_gamma   90.00
#
_symmetry.space_group_name_H-M   'P 1'
#
loop_
_entity.id
_entity.type
_entity.pdbx_description
1 polymer ?
#
loop_
_entity_poly.entity_id
_entity_poly.type
_entity_poly.pdbx_seq_one_letter_code
_entity_poly.pdbx_strand_id
1 'polypeptide(L)'
;MSSSIRSALGGLIAARFSLFGLELRDELDRLAIMVAYAIAAAFLLVMALGFLGLAVLFGFWEYRILISSIFAGLFTGLGLFAWWKLNALMTCLSAPFPLTSEEFAQDKKLINAAFATPRSDPEAD
;
A
#
# COMPACT_ATOMS: atom_id res chain seq x y z
N MET A 1 11.72 -37.85 20.34
CA MET A 1 10.93 -36.69 20.83
C MET A 1 11.36 -35.37 20.17
N SER A 2 12.66 -35.09 20.01
CA SER A 2 13.18 -33.89 19.32
C SER A 2 12.86 -33.80 17.81
N SER A 3 12.67 -34.93 17.13
CA SER A 3 12.30 -34.99 15.71
C SER A 3 10.86 -34.52 15.44
N SER A 4 9.91 -34.90 16.28
CA SER A 4 8.49 -34.48 16.18
C SER A 4 8.30 -32.99 16.47
N ILE A 5 9.11 -32.41 17.38
CA ILE A 5 9.09 -30.97 17.67
C ILE A 5 9.65 -30.19 16.47
N ARG A 6 10.73 -30.68 15.86
CA ARG A 6 11.29 -30.06 14.64
C ARG A 6 10.32 -30.08 13.46
N SER A 7 9.59 -31.18 13.26
CA SER A 7 8.58 -31.27 12.19
C SER A 7 7.35 -30.40 12.47
N ALA A 8 6.90 -30.32 13.73
CA ALA A 8 5.81 -29.45 14.13
C ALA A 8 6.17 -27.96 13.99
N LEU A 9 7.38 -27.57 14.40
CA LEU A 9 7.88 -26.21 14.29
C LEU A 9 8.08 -25.81 12.81
N GLY A 10 8.61 -26.73 11.99
CA GLY A 10 8.73 -26.53 10.55
C GLY A 10 7.37 -26.36 9.85
N GLY A 11 6.36 -27.15 10.25
CA GLY A 11 5.00 -27.03 9.73
C GLY A 11 4.32 -25.71 10.10
N LEU A 12 4.50 -25.23 11.33
CA LEU A 12 3.95 -23.96 11.78
C LEU A 12 4.60 -22.75 11.07
N ILE A 13 5.93 -22.77 10.91
CA ILE A 13 6.67 -21.72 10.19
C ILE A 13 6.25 -21.70 8.71
N ALA A 14 6.12 -22.87 8.08
CA ALA A 14 5.67 -22.97 6.69
C ALA A 14 4.24 -22.41 6.51
N ALA A 15 3.33 -22.69 7.46
CA ALA A 15 1.98 -22.14 7.44
C ALA A 15 1.96 -20.61 7.62
N ARG A 16 2.81 -20.05 8.48
CA ARG A 16 2.92 -18.59 8.69
C ARG A 16 3.54 -17.86 7.49
N PHE A 17 4.55 -18.45 6.83
CA PHE A 17 5.09 -17.92 5.58
C PHE A 17 4.08 -17.97 4.42
N SER A 18 3.25 -19.01 4.38
CA SER A 18 2.16 -19.11 3.42
C SER A 18 1.13 -17.98 3.62
N LEU A 19 0.80 -17.63 4.86
CA LEU A 19 -0.14 -16.55 5.19
C LEU A 19 0.47 -15.16 4.94
N PHE A 20 1.71 -14.95 5.38
CA PHE A 20 2.45 -13.71 5.16
C PHE A 20 2.65 -13.42 3.66
N GLY A 21 2.98 -14.45 2.87
CA GLY A 21 3.14 -14.32 1.42
C GLY A 21 1.84 -13.92 0.73
N LEU A 22 0.69 -14.33 1.26
CA LEU A 22 -0.62 -13.99 0.72
C LEU A 22 -1.02 -12.54 1.06
N GLU A 23 -0.84 -12.13 2.32
CA GLU A 23 -1.04 -10.72 2.73
C GLU A 23 -0.10 -9.77 2.00
N LEU A 24 1.17 -10.16 1.82
CA LEU A 24 2.15 -9.36 1.06
C LEU A 24 1.75 -9.22 -0.41
N ARG A 25 1.19 -10.29 -1.01
CA ARG A 25 0.73 -10.26 -2.40
C ARG A 25 -0.46 -9.32 -2.56
N ASP A 26 -1.42 -9.36 -1.63
CA ASP A 26 -2.58 -8.48 -1.64
C ASP A 26 -2.19 -7.01 -1.44
N GLU A 27 -1.23 -6.74 -0.55
CA GLU A 27 -0.74 -5.38 -0.34
C GLU A 27 0.06 -4.87 -1.55
N LEU A 28 0.88 -5.73 -2.19
CA LEU A 28 1.59 -5.39 -3.41
C LEU A 28 0.63 -5.12 -4.58
N ASP A 29 -0.45 -5.89 -4.72
CA ASP A 29 -1.46 -5.68 -5.76
C ASP A 29 -2.21 -4.35 -5.54
N ARG A 30 -2.56 -4.05 -4.28
CA ARG A 30 -3.08 -2.74 -3.89
C ARG A 30 -2.12 -1.60 -4.18
N LEU A 31 -0.84 -1.76 -3.83
CA LEU A 31 0.19 -0.77 -4.10
C LEU A 31 0.34 -0.54 -5.60
N ALA A 32 0.31 -1.60 -6.41
CA ALA A 32 0.37 -1.50 -7.86
C ALA A 32 -0.80 -0.67 -8.42
N ILE A 33 -2.02 -0.87 -7.91
CA ILE A 33 -3.20 -0.07 -8.29
C ILE A 33 -3.03 1.40 -7.87
N MET A 34 -2.57 1.67 -6.64
CA MET A 34 -2.32 3.04 -6.17
C MET A 34 -1.26 3.76 -7.02
N VAL A 35 -0.16 3.08 -7.32
CA VAL A 35 0.90 3.60 -8.20
C VAL A 35 0.37 3.85 -9.61
N ALA A 36 -0.46 2.95 -10.15
CA ALA A 36 -1.10 3.15 -11.44
C ALA A 36 -1.98 4.40 -11.46
N TYR A 37 -2.81 4.63 -10.44
CA TYR A 37 -3.61 5.85 -10.32
C TYR A 37 -2.74 7.11 -10.15
N ALA A 38 -1.64 7.04 -9.38
CA ALA A 38 -0.73 8.15 -9.21
C ALA A 38 -0.03 8.54 -10.53
N ILE A 39 0.46 7.56 -11.28
CA ILE A 39 1.07 7.77 -12.60
C ILE A 39 0.03 8.33 -13.57
N ALA A 40 -1.18 7.76 -13.61
CA ALA A 40 -2.25 8.24 -14.48
C ALA A 40 -2.63 9.69 -14.16
N ALA A 41 -2.82 10.02 -12.88
CA ALA A 41 -3.12 11.39 -12.45
C ALA A 41 -2.02 12.36 -12.84
N ALA A 42 -0.75 12.02 -12.58
CA ALA A 42 0.39 12.86 -12.94
C ALA A 42 0.47 13.08 -14.46
N PHE A 43 0.36 12.02 -15.25
CA PHE A 43 0.37 12.11 -16.72
C PHE A 43 -0.76 13.02 -17.24
N LEU A 44 -1.99 12.81 -16.77
CA LEU A 44 -3.15 13.58 -17.19
C LEU A 44 -3.00 15.07 -16.83
N LEU A 45 -2.50 15.39 -15.64
CA LEU A 45 -2.28 16.78 -15.23
C LEU A 45 -1.14 17.46 -16.03
N VAL A 46 -0.09 16.72 -16.37
CA VAL A 46 0.98 17.23 -17.25
C VAL A 46 0.43 17.54 -18.65
N MET A 47 -0.40 16.66 -19.21
CA MET A 47 -1.08 16.92 -20.49
C MET A 47 -1.97 18.16 -20.39
N ALA A 48 -2.77 18.27 -19.33
CA ALA A 48 -3.62 19.44 -19.09
C ALA A 48 -2.81 20.75 -19.08
N LEU A 49 -1.68 20.76 -18.38
CA LEU A 49 -0.78 21.92 -18.31
C LEU A 49 -0.18 22.25 -19.68
N GLY A 50 0.20 21.24 -20.47
CA GLY A 50 0.68 21.41 -21.84
C GLY A 50 -0.37 22.06 -22.74
N PHE A 51 -1.60 21.57 -22.72
CA PHE A 51 -2.71 22.14 -23.49
C PHE A 51 -3.11 23.54 -23.02
N LEU A 52 -3.05 23.80 -21.72
CA LEU A 52 -3.26 25.15 -21.17
C LEU A 52 -2.16 26.10 -21.65
N GLY A 53 -0.90 25.65 -21.65
CA GLY A 53 0.22 26.40 -22.21
C GLY A 53 0.03 26.70 -23.70
N LEU A 54 -0.46 25.74 -24.49
CA LEU A 54 -0.80 25.96 -25.90
C LEU A 54 -1.95 26.96 -26.06
N ALA A 55 -2.98 26.89 -25.23
CA ALA A 55 -4.09 27.84 -25.26
C ALA A 55 -3.62 29.27 -25.01
N VAL A 56 -2.69 29.46 -24.07
CA VAL A 56 -2.05 30.77 -23.80
C VAL A 56 -1.17 31.20 -24.96
N LEU A 57 -0.35 30.29 -25.51
CA LEU A 57 0.59 30.58 -26.59
C LEU A 57 -0.12 30.97 -27.89
N PHE A 58 -1.29 30.39 -28.18
CA PHE A 58 -2.02 30.70 -29.40
C PHE A 58 -2.63 32.09 -29.46
N GLY A 59 -2.65 32.82 -28.34
CA GLY A 59 -2.67 34.28 -28.25
C GLY A 59 -3.91 35.02 -28.77
N PHE A 60 -4.45 34.66 -29.95
CA PHE A 60 -5.53 35.38 -30.64
C PHE A 60 -6.30 34.54 -31.68
N TRP A 61 -6.05 33.23 -31.84
CA TRP A 61 -6.74 32.40 -32.84
C TRP A 61 -7.87 31.54 -32.21
N GLU A 62 -9.11 31.99 -32.35
CA GLU A 62 -10.29 31.47 -31.63
C GLU A 62 -10.43 29.95 -31.65
N TYR A 63 -10.35 29.31 -32.83
CA TYR A 63 -10.53 27.86 -32.95
C TYR A 63 -9.46 27.07 -32.19
N ARG A 64 -8.21 27.52 -32.20
CA ARG A 64 -7.11 26.80 -31.55
C ARG A 64 -7.19 26.93 -30.04
N ILE A 65 -7.55 28.11 -29.54
CA ILE A 65 -7.76 28.36 -28.11
C ILE A 65 -8.93 27.51 -27.59
N LEU A 66 -10.03 27.43 -28.34
CA LEU A 66 -11.19 26.61 -27.97
C LEU A 66 -10.81 25.13 -27.88
N ILE A 67 -10.13 24.60 -28.90
CA ILE A 67 -9.71 23.19 -28.91
C ILE A 67 -8.74 22.91 -27.75
N SER A 68 -7.71 23.74 -27.58
CA SER A 68 -6.72 23.57 -26.52
C SER A 68 -7.34 23.68 -25.12
N SER A 69 -8.29 24.61 -24.91
CA SER A 69 -8.99 24.74 -23.63
C SER A 69 -9.93 23.57 -23.33
N ILE A 70 -10.60 23.00 -24.33
CA ILE A 70 -11.40 21.78 -24.18
C ILE A 70 -10.51 20.62 -23.72
N PHE A 71 -9.38 20.40 -24.39
CA PHE A 71 -8.44 19.35 -23.98
C PHE A 71 -7.85 19.60 -22.61
N ALA A 72 -7.46 20.85 -22.30
CA ALA A 72 -6.97 21.21 -20.97
C ALA A 72 -8.01 20.90 -19.88
N GLY A 73 -9.28 21.27 -20.11
CA GLY A 73 -10.37 20.98 -19.19
C GLY A 73 -10.62 19.47 -19.04
N LEU A 74 -10.64 18.72 -20.14
CA LEU A 74 -10.82 17.27 -20.15
C LEU A 74 -9.72 16.57 -19.35
N PHE A 75 -8.46 16.87 -19.64
CA PHE A 75 -7.32 16.26 -18.96
C PHE A 75 -7.24 16.67 -17.48
N THR A 76 -7.60 17.92 -17.15
CA THR A 76 -7.72 18.37 -15.76
C THR A 76 -8.79 17.58 -15.03
N GLY A 77 -9.99 17.43 -15.62
CA GLY A 77 -11.10 16.69 -15.02
C GLY A 77 -10.75 15.22 -14.78
N LEU A 78 -10.16 14.55 -15.77
CA LEU A 78 -9.71 13.17 -15.64
C LEU A 78 -8.57 13.03 -14.61
N GLY A 79 -7.61 13.95 -14.61
CA GLY A 79 -6.50 13.96 -13.65
C GLY A 79 -6.97 14.14 -12.21
N LEU A 80 -7.89 15.09 -11.97
CA LEU A 80 -8.52 15.30 -10.67
C LEU A 80 -9.36 14.10 -10.24
N PHE A 81 -10.08 13.46 -11.16
CA PHE A 81 -10.83 12.24 -10.86
C PHE A 81 -9.91 11.10 -10.43
N ALA A 82 -8.80 10.87 -11.16
CA ALA A 82 -7.80 9.88 -10.80
C ALA A 82 -7.15 10.18 -9.43
N TRP A 83 -6.84 11.45 -9.17
CA TRP A 83 -6.33 11.92 -7.87
C TRP A 83 -7.32 11.69 -6.74
N TRP A 84 -8.61 11.96 -6.97
CA TRP A 84 -9.65 11.70 -5.97
C TRP A 84 -9.79 10.21 -5.67
N LYS A 85 -9.73 9.35 -6.69
CA LYS A 85 -9.70 7.89 -6.51
C LYS A 85 -8.49 7.42 -5.69
N LEU A 86 -7.31 7.98 -5.97
CA LEU A 86 -6.10 7.71 -5.19
C LEU A 86 -6.28 8.10 -3.72
N ASN A 87 -6.79 9.31 -3.44
CA ASN A 87 -7.05 9.75 -2.06
C ASN A 87 -8.08 8.86 -1.38
N ALA A 88 -9.16 8.48 -2.07
CA ALA A 88 -10.16 7.58 -1.53
C ALA A 88 -9.56 6.22 -1.12
N LEU A 89 -8.65 5.68 -1.95
CA LEU A 89 -7.91 4.44 -1.63
C LEU A 89 -7.01 4.61 -0.40
N MET A 90 -6.35 5.75 -0.26
CA MET A 90 -5.50 6.06 0.91
C MET A 90 -6.30 6.30 2.19
N THR A 91 -7.47 6.96 2.12
CA THR A 91 -8.29 7.25 3.31
C THR A 91 -9.04 6.03 3.84
N CYS A 92 -9.34 5.05 2.98
CA CYS A 92 -9.90 3.77 3.40
C CYS A 92 -8.84 2.81 3.99
N LEU A 93 -7.59 3.24 4.08
CA LEU A 93 -6.46 2.43 4.52
C LEU A 93 -6.35 2.46 6.05
N SER A 94 -7.15 1.64 6.74
CA SER A 94 -6.83 1.22 8.10
C SER A 94 -5.58 0.34 8.05
N ALA A 95 -4.58 0.69 8.87
CA ALA A 95 -3.25 0.09 9.09
C ALA A 95 -2.84 -1.11 8.20
N PRO A 96 -1.75 -1.02 7.43
CA PRO A 96 -1.22 -2.16 6.68
C PRO A 96 -0.84 -3.30 7.64
N PHE A 97 -1.17 -4.54 7.24
CA PHE A 97 -0.92 -5.78 7.99
C PHE A 97 -1.49 -5.82 9.42
N PRO A 98 -2.80 -5.60 9.61
CA PRO A 98 -3.40 -5.54 10.94
C PRO A 98 -3.19 -6.86 11.71
N LEU A 99 -3.40 -7.99 11.02
CA LEU A 99 -3.20 -9.35 11.56
C LEU A 99 -1.74 -9.62 11.95
N THR A 100 -0.77 -9.31 11.08
CA THR A 100 0.65 -9.50 11.40
C THR A 100 1.08 -8.63 12.60
N SER A 101 0.56 -7.40 12.71
CA SER A 101 0.93 -6.49 13.80
C SER A 101 0.40 -6.95 15.17
N GLU A 102 -0.82 -7.50 15.22
CA GLU A 102 -1.44 -8.01 16.43
C GLU A 102 -0.74 -9.29 16.92
N GLU A 103 -0.45 -10.21 15.99
CA GLU A 103 0.24 -11.47 16.29
C GLU A 103 1.68 -11.20 16.76
N PHE A 104 2.40 -10.26 16.14
CA PHE A 104 3.75 -9.88 16.58
C PHE A 104 3.75 -9.20 17.96
N ALA A 105 2.73 -8.39 18.25
CA ALA A 105 2.53 -7.81 19.57
C ALA A 105 2.24 -8.90 20.63
N GLN A 106 1.51 -9.95 20.25
CA GLN A 106 1.21 -11.08 21.13
C GLN A 106 2.44 -11.96 21.38
N ASP A 107 3.22 -12.28 20.35
CA ASP A 107 4.49 -13.01 20.51
C ASP A 107 5.48 -12.23 21.39
N LYS A 108 5.56 -10.91 21.22
CA LYS A 108 6.38 -10.06 22.09
C LYS A 108 5.96 -10.16 23.56
N LYS A 109 4.65 -10.22 23.85
CA LYS A 109 4.14 -10.39 25.22
C LYS A 109 4.51 -11.77 25.79
N LEU A 110 4.37 -12.84 24.99
CA LEU A 110 4.71 -14.20 25.41
C LEU A 110 6.21 -14.36 25.67
N ILE A 111 7.06 -13.81 24.80
CA ILE A 111 8.51 -13.80 24.98
C ILE A 111 8.89 -13.03 26.24
N ASN A 112 8.34 -11.82 26.43
CA ASN A 112 8.64 -11.02 27.60
C ASN A 112 8.16 -11.70 28.91
N ALA A 113 7.01 -12.38 28.88
CA ALA A 113 6.54 -13.18 30.01
C ALA A 113 7.46 -14.36 30.31
N ALA A 114 7.94 -15.08 29.29
CA ALA A 114 8.88 -16.18 29.46
C ALA A 114 10.22 -15.71 30.07
N PHE A 115 10.72 -14.54 29.68
CA PHE A 115 11.92 -13.93 30.25
C PHE A 115 11.71 -13.30 31.63
N ALA A 116 10.48 -12.90 31.96
CA ALA A 116 10.14 -12.33 33.27
C ALA A 116 9.99 -13.39 34.37
N THR A 117 9.83 -14.67 34.01
CA THR A 117 9.88 -15.77 34.97
C THR A 117 11.34 -16.04 35.36
N PRO A 118 11.76 -15.78 36.62
CA PRO A 118 13.06 -16.23 37.08
C PRO A 118 13.07 -17.77 37.01
N ARG A 119 14.16 -18.37 36.53
CA ARG A 119 14.41 -19.80 36.76
C ARG A 119 14.48 -20.00 38.28
N SER A 120 13.38 -20.40 38.90
CA SER A 120 13.44 -21.14 40.15
C SER A 120 13.86 -22.55 39.76
N ASP A 121 15.16 -22.76 39.64
CA ASP A 121 15.71 -24.11 39.72
C ASP A 121 15.23 -24.67 41.07
N PRO A 122 14.47 -25.79 41.10
CA PRO A 122 14.41 -26.57 42.32
C PRO A 122 15.81 -27.17 42.44
N GLU A 123 16.64 -26.49 43.23
CA GLU A 123 17.85 -27.06 43.83
C GLU A 123 17.49 -28.44 44.38
N ALA A 124 18.33 -29.40 44.05
CA ALA A 124 18.25 -30.75 44.54
C ALA A 124 18.27 -30.78 46.07
N ASP A 125 17.40 -31.59 46.67
CA ASP A 125 17.67 -32.40 47.87
C ASP A 125 16.65 -33.54 47.94
#